data_AF-A0A6L5HAF6-F1
#
_entry.id   AF-A0A6L5HAF6-F1
#
_cell.length_a   1.000
_cell.length_b   1.000
_cell.length_c   1.000
_cell.angle_alpha   90.00
_cell.angle_beta   90.00
_cell.angle_gamma   90.00
#
_symmetry.space_group_name_H-M   'P 1'
#
loop_
_entity.id
_entity.type
_entity.pdbx_description
1 polymer ?
#
loop_
_entity_poly.entity_id
_entity_poly.type
_entity_poly.pdbx_seq_one_letter_code
_entity_poly.pdbx_strand_id
1 'polypeptide(L)'
;MDKMHPFFGNVRDPKDTAVSSDPRERFLINQVLARLDPDLNAIENHDLVLRFIAFKSATHTSQRSAALLATVFERLLNWAFFVRRISLLKMRSEDITKFYDFYLATPADYLRTVRNSKRFISSKISCSVNPDWRPFYLPQPQQRCVEGIVSVASALREFYKYARQYAPAKISVPRYRLAAASTAQEETSSDGALLDRYFECLIGNSNFSIRRRFGRASRHKQIFLFATCYLLKVPFAMLSKCTRYFSMSSFSETPQGWYLRLSNDEEVVFRGLPDGYVNILLEFRACCGLNGMPGPNEIEPIFESRAAIKNVFKSLPVFDFMSEAIGQCLRRFISDANKSAPAVLLVSVLPHVTAHDRRKKKSLGVAAGIFATREPLCSLGRPHNPPPPLFTYLRNSAQLLELVDLKVLLDRVRQHLTVLSYSDVSTIIIFVRYANGDYGKVNRYKVRAFEKLVLWCVFIKGTHVADLTENEVLDFFHFCSSPPLHWCFTSPAAVGADRSSAGWRPFNFLLTEDSLRLRGVRIVEWCSSVFQDLVDMSIVNFNPFNELSNLLLSPKRH
;
A
#
# COMPACT_ATOMS: atom_id res chain seq x y z
N MET A 1 18.46 27.90 -22.73
CA MET A 1 17.61 26.88 -22.08
C MET A 1 17.59 27.16 -20.60
N ASP A 2 16.42 27.30 -19.99
CA ASP A 2 16.29 27.47 -18.55
C ASP A 2 16.87 26.22 -17.85
N LYS A 3 17.78 26.43 -16.88
CA LYS A 3 18.41 25.32 -16.16
C LYS A 3 17.39 24.67 -15.22
N MET A 4 17.38 23.34 -15.18
CA MET A 4 16.58 22.56 -14.22
C MET A 4 16.83 23.00 -12.78
N HIS A 5 15.82 22.81 -11.92
CA HIS A 5 15.83 23.30 -10.55
C HIS A 5 15.37 22.23 -9.56
N PRO A 6 16.00 22.11 -8.37
CA PRO A 6 15.49 21.23 -7.32
C PRO A 6 14.13 21.73 -6.81
N PHE A 7 13.15 20.84 -6.73
CA PHE A 7 11.80 21.19 -6.24
C PHE A 7 11.52 20.64 -4.85
N PHE A 8 12.51 20.00 -4.23
CA PHE A 8 12.43 19.50 -2.86
C PHE A 8 13.70 19.89 -2.10
N GLY A 9 13.63 19.94 -0.77
CA GLY A 9 14.77 20.25 0.08
C GLY A 9 15.83 19.15 0.17
N ASN A 10 16.94 19.48 0.82
CA ASN A 10 17.97 18.48 1.18
C ASN A 10 17.45 17.48 2.22
N VAL A 11 16.73 17.99 3.22
CA VAL A 11 16.07 17.21 4.27
C VAL A 11 14.57 17.46 4.15
N ARG A 12 13.80 16.37 4.17
CA ARG A 12 12.35 16.40 4.11
C ARG A 12 11.76 15.42 5.12
N ASP A 13 10.72 15.86 5.83
CA ASP A 13 9.78 14.95 6.47
C ASP A 13 8.77 14.49 5.42
N PRO A 14 8.71 13.19 5.07
CA PRO A 14 7.75 12.68 4.09
C PRO A 14 6.29 12.92 4.47
N LYS A 15 6.00 13.14 5.76
CA LYS A 15 4.67 13.43 6.28
C LYS A 15 4.29 14.90 6.11
N ASP A 16 5.27 15.78 5.94
CA ASP A 16 5.07 17.21 5.73
C ASP A 16 4.76 17.51 4.25
N THR A 17 3.83 18.44 4.06
CA THR A 17 3.52 19.05 2.76
C THR A 17 4.51 20.16 2.41
N ALA A 18 5.37 20.58 3.34
CA ALA A 18 6.41 21.56 3.05
C ALA A 18 7.44 21.03 2.04
N VAL A 19 7.96 21.96 1.22
CA VAL A 19 8.94 21.70 0.17
C VAL A 19 10.33 21.36 0.75
N SER A 20 10.65 21.91 1.92
CA SER A 20 11.89 21.69 2.69
C SER A 20 11.65 22.00 4.17
N SER A 21 12.47 21.49 5.09
CA SER A 21 12.50 21.95 6.48
C SER A 21 13.24 23.30 6.64
N ASP A 22 14.12 23.68 5.70
CA ASP A 22 14.89 24.94 5.76
C ASP A 22 14.13 26.07 5.03
N PRO A 23 13.75 27.18 5.71
CA PRO A 23 13.05 28.30 5.09
C PRO A 23 13.76 28.93 3.89
N ARG A 24 15.09 28.90 3.86
CA ARG A 24 15.89 29.48 2.76
C ARG A 24 15.77 28.64 1.49
N GLU A 25 15.75 27.31 1.64
CA GLU A 25 15.48 26.40 0.52
C GLU A 25 14.05 26.60 -0.01
N ARG A 26 13.06 26.78 0.90
CA ARG A 26 11.67 27.08 0.49
C ARG A 26 11.58 28.36 -0.34
N PHE A 27 12.28 29.41 0.07
CA PHE A 27 12.31 30.68 -0.65
C PHE A 27 12.84 30.52 -2.08
N LEU A 28 13.95 29.80 -2.26
CA LEU A 28 14.52 29.55 -3.60
C LEU A 28 13.58 28.75 -4.49
N ILE A 29 12.94 27.70 -3.94
CA ILE A 29 11.97 26.88 -4.68
C ILE A 29 10.77 27.74 -5.12
N ASN A 30 10.18 28.50 -4.20
CA ASN A 30 9.03 29.35 -4.49
C ASN A 30 9.37 30.45 -5.50
N GLN A 31 10.58 31.02 -5.42
CA GLN A 31 11.04 32.04 -6.37
C GLN A 31 11.09 31.49 -7.80
N VAL A 32 11.58 30.25 -8.00
CA VAL A 32 11.62 29.65 -9.33
C VAL A 32 10.22 29.29 -9.82
N LEU A 33 9.38 28.70 -8.98
CA LEU A 33 8.00 28.36 -9.36
C LEU A 33 7.20 29.61 -9.79
N ALA A 34 7.38 30.73 -9.09
CA ALA A 34 6.71 32.00 -9.40
C ALA A 34 7.23 32.68 -10.68
N ARG A 35 8.45 32.35 -11.14
CA ARG A 35 9.05 32.90 -12.37
C ARG A 35 8.71 32.10 -13.61
N LEU A 36 8.23 30.86 -13.46
CA LEU A 36 7.83 30.01 -14.57
C LEU A 36 6.59 30.59 -15.26
N ASP A 37 6.41 30.22 -16.52
CA ASP A 37 5.26 30.62 -17.34
C ASP A 37 3.94 30.34 -16.58
N PRO A 38 3.06 31.35 -16.41
CA PRO A 38 1.77 31.19 -15.74
C PRO A 38 0.93 30.04 -16.30
N ASP A 39 1.01 29.74 -17.60
CA ASP A 39 0.23 28.67 -18.24
C ASP A 39 0.58 27.26 -17.72
N LEU A 40 1.75 27.13 -17.07
CA LEU A 40 2.19 25.89 -16.44
C LEU A 40 1.49 25.62 -15.12
N ASN A 41 0.89 26.62 -14.46
CA ASN A 41 0.36 26.52 -13.09
C ASN A 41 1.37 25.81 -12.16
N ALA A 42 2.62 26.28 -12.17
CA ALA A 42 3.75 25.56 -11.58
C ALA A 42 3.61 25.41 -10.05
N ILE A 43 3.10 26.45 -9.38
CA ILE A 43 2.88 26.46 -7.92
C ILE A 43 1.80 25.45 -7.55
N GLU A 44 0.66 25.47 -8.23
CA GLU A 44 -0.47 24.58 -7.98
C GLU A 44 -0.10 23.11 -8.26
N ASN A 45 0.62 22.86 -9.35
CA ASN A 45 1.10 21.53 -9.68
C ASN A 45 2.09 20.99 -8.64
N HIS A 46 2.99 21.84 -8.14
CA HIS A 46 3.95 21.47 -7.11
C HIS A 46 3.27 21.16 -5.78
N ASP A 47 2.35 22.02 -5.35
CA ASP A 47 1.55 21.81 -4.14
C ASP A 47 0.71 20.52 -4.24
N LEU A 48 0.10 20.26 -5.40
CA LEU A 48 -0.63 19.01 -5.64
C LEU A 48 0.25 17.77 -5.48
N VAL A 49 1.49 17.81 -5.99
CA VAL A 49 2.49 16.74 -5.80
C VAL A 49 2.86 16.56 -4.33
N LEU A 50 3.07 17.65 -3.59
CA LEU A 50 3.41 17.59 -2.16
C LEU A 50 2.29 16.94 -1.35
N ARG A 51 1.04 17.36 -1.60
CA ARG A 51 -0.17 16.78 -0.99
C ARG A 51 -0.29 15.29 -1.31
N PHE A 52 -0.03 14.87 -2.54
CA PHE A 52 -0.03 13.46 -2.92
C PHE A 52 1.03 12.64 -2.17
N ILE A 53 2.26 13.15 -2.06
CA ILE A 53 3.34 12.45 -1.35
C ILE A 53 3.05 12.38 0.15
N ALA A 54 2.56 13.46 0.75
CA ALA A 54 2.15 13.48 2.16
C ALA A 54 1.02 12.47 2.40
N PHE A 55 0.01 12.46 1.53
CA PHE A 55 -1.08 11.47 1.54
C PHE A 55 -0.53 10.04 1.56
N LYS A 56 0.31 9.69 0.58
CA LYS A 56 0.87 8.34 0.49
C LYS A 56 1.70 7.96 1.72
N SER A 57 2.58 8.83 2.16
CA SER A 57 3.44 8.60 3.33
C SER A 57 2.63 8.31 4.58
N ALA A 58 1.47 8.94 4.67
CA ALA A 58 0.65 8.91 5.85
C ALA A 58 -0.35 7.73 5.82
N THR A 59 -0.83 7.29 4.64
CA THR A 59 -1.78 6.18 4.57
C THR A 59 -1.15 4.83 4.90
N HIS A 60 -0.08 4.38 4.23
CA HIS A 60 0.54 3.07 4.51
C HIS A 60 1.97 2.92 3.93
N THR A 61 2.65 4.01 3.58
CA THR A 61 3.87 3.93 2.78
C THR A 61 5.13 4.02 3.65
N SER A 62 6.06 3.08 3.47
CA SER A 62 7.38 3.16 4.14
C SER A 62 8.12 4.44 3.76
N GLN A 63 8.98 4.97 4.65
CA GLN A 63 9.80 6.16 4.37
C GLN A 63 10.59 6.04 3.06
N ARG A 64 11.06 4.83 2.73
CA ARG A 64 11.77 4.53 1.47
C ARG A 64 10.89 4.71 0.23
N SER A 65 9.62 4.36 0.33
CA SER A 65 8.66 4.49 -0.77
C SER A 65 8.20 5.95 -0.95
N ALA A 66 8.17 6.75 0.11
CA ALA A 66 7.91 8.19 0.00
C ALA A 66 9.08 8.95 -0.64
N ALA A 67 10.31 8.61 -0.29
CA ALA A 67 11.52 9.14 -0.94
C ALA A 67 11.54 8.81 -2.44
N LEU A 68 11.11 7.59 -2.82
CA LEU A 68 10.93 7.20 -4.22
C LEU A 68 9.93 8.11 -4.94
N LEU A 69 8.75 8.37 -4.34
CA LEU A 69 7.76 9.26 -4.95
C LEU A 69 8.33 10.67 -5.14
N ALA A 70 9.00 11.24 -4.13
CA ALA A 70 9.62 12.56 -4.25
C ALA A 70 10.62 12.62 -5.42
N THR A 71 11.49 11.61 -5.55
CA THR A 71 12.44 11.54 -6.68
C THR A 71 11.71 11.44 -8.03
N VAL A 72 10.67 10.61 -8.14
CA VAL A 72 9.89 10.45 -9.38
C VAL A 72 9.21 11.76 -9.76
N PHE A 73 8.55 12.43 -8.83
CA PHE A 73 7.83 13.67 -9.12
C PHE A 73 8.77 14.87 -9.28
N GLU A 74 9.94 14.91 -8.64
CA GLU A 74 10.97 15.92 -8.92
C GLU A 74 11.42 15.85 -10.38
N ARG A 75 11.61 14.63 -10.91
CA ARG A 75 11.93 14.40 -12.32
C ARG A 75 10.79 14.77 -13.25
N LEU A 76 9.55 14.38 -12.90
CA LEU A 76 8.38 14.74 -13.68
C LEU A 76 8.19 16.25 -13.76
N LEU A 77 8.26 16.97 -12.65
CA LEU A 77 8.13 18.43 -12.60
C LEU A 77 9.23 19.12 -13.42
N ASN A 78 10.49 18.67 -13.26
CA ASN A 78 11.59 19.22 -14.05
C ASN A 78 11.39 18.99 -15.55
N TRP A 79 10.99 17.78 -15.96
CA TRP A 79 10.70 17.49 -17.35
C TRP A 79 9.49 18.31 -17.86
N ALA A 80 8.42 18.36 -17.08
CA ALA A 80 7.20 19.08 -17.43
C ALA A 80 7.45 20.57 -17.63
N PHE A 81 8.15 21.22 -16.71
CA PHE A 81 8.33 22.67 -16.72
C PHE A 81 9.47 23.13 -17.62
N PHE A 82 10.62 22.44 -17.60
CA PHE A 82 11.82 22.91 -18.32
C PHE A 82 12.02 22.26 -19.68
N VAL A 83 11.53 21.03 -19.90
CA VAL A 83 11.73 20.31 -21.17
C VAL A 83 10.47 20.39 -22.05
N ARG A 84 9.33 19.94 -21.52
CA ARG A 84 8.08 19.84 -22.29
C ARG A 84 7.25 21.12 -22.30
N ARG A 85 7.46 22.00 -21.29
CA ARG A 85 6.69 23.21 -21.01
C ARG A 85 5.18 22.97 -20.99
N ILE A 86 4.76 22.04 -20.13
CA ILE A 86 3.35 21.68 -19.95
C ILE A 86 2.97 21.59 -18.47
N SER A 87 1.76 22.03 -18.15
CA SER A 87 1.15 21.80 -16.83
C SER A 87 0.87 20.30 -16.63
N LEU A 88 1.11 19.76 -15.42
CA LEU A 88 0.83 18.35 -15.13
C LEU A 88 -0.64 18.00 -15.40
N LEU A 89 -1.57 18.92 -15.09
CA LEU A 89 -3.01 18.72 -15.28
C LEU A 89 -3.46 18.84 -16.75
N LYS A 90 -2.61 19.38 -17.64
CA LYS A 90 -2.88 19.48 -19.08
C LYS A 90 -2.21 18.35 -19.89
N MET A 91 -1.45 17.46 -19.24
CA MET A 91 -0.75 16.36 -19.92
C MET A 91 -1.71 15.35 -20.55
N ARG A 92 -1.34 14.83 -21.71
CA ARG A 92 -2.04 13.74 -22.40
C ARG A 92 -1.25 12.44 -22.31
N SER A 93 -1.86 11.33 -22.73
CA SER A 93 -1.21 10.02 -22.78
C SER A 93 0.11 10.06 -23.57
N GLU A 94 0.15 10.84 -24.65
CA GLU A 94 1.34 11.02 -25.48
C GLU A 94 2.47 11.73 -24.74
N ASP A 95 2.15 12.72 -23.90
CA ASP A 95 3.15 13.41 -23.09
C ASP A 95 3.73 12.47 -22.03
N ILE A 96 2.92 11.59 -21.44
CA ILE A 96 3.40 10.58 -20.49
C ILE A 96 4.33 9.57 -21.17
N THR A 97 4.03 9.15 -22.41
CA THR A 97 4.94 8.30 -23.18
C THR A 97 6.26 9.01 -23.46
N LYS A 98 6.22 10.29 -23.90
CA LYS A 98 7.44 11.10 -24.11
C LYS A 98 8.25 11.27 -22.83
N PHE A 99 7.60 11.37 -21.67
CA PHE A 99 8.28 11.36 -20.39
C PHE A 99 8.96 10.02 -20.11
N TYR A 100 8.33 8.88 -20.43
CA TYR A 100 8.98 7.57 -20.30
C TYR A 100 10.22 7.45 -21.19
N ASP A 101 10.13 7.90 -22.43
CA ASP A 101 11.26 7.89 -23.36
C ASP A 101 12.42 8.74 -22.82
N PHE A 102 12.13 9.96 -22.36
CA PHE A 102 13.10 10.83 -21.71
C PHE A 102 13.69 10.23 -20.43
N TYR A 103 12.88 9.54 -19.63
CA TYR A 103 13.31 8.90 -18.39
C TYR A 103 14.25 7.72 -18.65
N LEU A 104 14.05 6.99 -19.75
CA LEU A 104 14.86 5.83 -20.13
C LEU A 104 16.14 6.23 -20.88
N ALA A 105 16.06 7.28 -21.69
CA ALA A 105 17.16 7.81 -22.49
C ALA A 105 17.44 9.26 -22.11
N THR A 106 17.73 9.51 -20.83
CA THR A 106 17.97 10.87 -20.32
C THR A 106 19.27 11.44 -20.90
N PRO A 107 19.24 12.63 -21.54
CA PRO A 107 20.45 13.25 -22.08
C PRO A 107 21.48 13.58 -21.00
N ALA A 108 22.76 13.60 -21.38
CA ALA A 108 23.90 13.75 -20.47
C ALA A 108 23.84 15.02 -19.59
N ASP A 109 23.34 16.14 -20.13
CA ASP A 109 23.25 17.41 -19.41
C ASP A 109 22.29 17.38 -18.21
N TYR A 110 21.42 16.37 -18.15
CA TYR A 110 20.44 16.15 -17.08
C TYR A 110 20.89 15.07 -16.09
N LEU A 111 22.07 14.50 -16.28
CA LEU A 111 22.66 13.50 -15.40
C LEU A 111 23.63 14.18 -14.43
N ARG A 112 23.54 13.82 -13.16
CA ARG A 112 24.60 14.13 -12.18
C ARG A 112 25.61 13.00 -12.14
N THR A 113 26.87 13.35 -11.91
CA THR A 113 27.99 12.42 -11.76
C THR A 113 28.04 11.75 -10.38
N VAL A 114 27.53 12.41 -9.33
CA VAL A 114 27.58 11.93 -7.95
C VAL A 114 26.19 11.53 -7.44
N ARG A 115 26.06 10.31 -6.91
CA ARG A 115 24.77 9.73 -6.45
C ARG A 115 24.04 10.59 -5.43
N ASN A 116 24.77 11.17 -4.49
CA ASN A 116 24.23 11.89 -3.33
C ASN A 116 24.55 13.39 -3.40
N SER A 117 24.50 14.00 -4.59
CA SER A 117 24.66 15.44 -4.69
C SER A 117 23.53 16.15 -3.93
N LYS A 118 23.91 17.08 -3.04
CA LYS A 118 22.95 17.94 -2.34
C LYS A 118 22.18 18.77 -3.37
N ARG A 119 20.91 19.06 -3.08
CA ARG A 119 20.06 19.94 -3.90
C ARG A 119 20.46 21.40 -3.75
N PHE A 120 20.69 21.79 -2.49
CA PHE A 120 21.09 23.13 -2.11
C PHE A 120 22.42 23.09 -1.36
N ILE A 121 23.22 24.13 -1.53
CA ILE A 121 24.43 24.39 -0.76
C ILE A 121 24.09 25.52 0.21
N SER A 122 24.08 25.20 1.50
CA SER A 122 23.79 26.15 2.56
C SER A 122 25.07 26.45 3.35
N SER A 123 25.41 27.72 3.47
CA SER A 123 26.38 28.27 4.41
C SER A 123 25.65 28.87 5.63
N LYS A 124 26.38 29.44 6.60
CA LYS A 124 25.78 30.13 7.75
C LYS A 124 24.89 31.31 7.33
N ILE A 125 25.18 31.94 6.18
CA ILE A 125 24.62 33.24 5.80
C ILE A 125 23.89 33.19 4.44
N SER A 126 24.16 32.16 3.62
CA SER A 126 23.61 32.05 2.27
C SER A 126 23.12 30.62 1.98
N CYS A 127 22.13 30.52 1.11
CA CYS A 127 21.65 29.26 0.54
C CYS A 127 21.55 29.45 -0.97
N SER A 128 22.04 28.48 -1.74
CA SER A 128 21.99 28.53 -3.20
C SER A 128 21.74 27.13 -3.76
N VAL A 129 21.24 27.07 -4.99
CA VAL A 129 21.10 25.80 -5.72
C VAL A 129 22.49 25.24 -5.99
N ASN A 130 22.68 23.95 -5.75
CA ASN A 130 23.92 23.29 -6.10
C ASN A 130 24.11 23.25 -7.63
N PRO A 131 25.15 23.89 -8.20
CA PRO A 131 25.37 23.91 -9.65
C PRO A 131 25.53 22.52 -10.29
N ASP A 132 26.03 21.55 -9.52
CA ASP A 132 26.25 20.17 -9.95
C ASP A 132 25.02 19.28 -9.75
N TRP A 133 23.94 19.82 -9.19
CA TRP A 133 22.73 19.05 -8.99
C TRP A 133 21.98 18.84 -10.29
N ARG A 134 21.55 17.60 -10.52
CA ARG A 134 20.63 17.22 -11.58
C ARG A 134 19.65 16.16 -11.05
N PRO A 135 18.43 16.08 -11.61
CA PRO A 135 17.40 15.18 -11.09
C PRO A 135 17.64 13.70 -11.41
N PHE A 136 18.42 13.38 -12.44
CA PHE A 136 18.72 12.01 -12.86
C PHE A 136 20.13 11.59 -12.46
N TYR A 137 20.29 10.30 -12.10
CA TYR A 137 21.58 9.69 -11.77
C TYR A 137 21.64 8.30 -12.42
N LEU A 138 22.68 8.07 -13.22
CA LEU A 138 23.00 6.76 -13.79
C LEU A 138 24.26 6.23 -13.10
N PRO A 139 24.21 5.05 -12.45
CA PRO A 139 25.39 4.49 -11.80
C PRO A 139 26.51 4.12 -12.79
N GLN A 140 26.16 3.78 -14.04
CA GLN A 140 27.06 3.45 -15.14
C GLN A 140 26.42 3.81 -16.50
N PRO A 141 27.20 4.10 -17.56
CA PRO A 141 26.68 4.53 -18.88
C PRO A 141 25.72 3.53 -19.56
N GLN A 142 25.74 2.27 -19.15
CA GLN A 142 24.93 1.17 -19.70
C GLN A 142 23.80 0.70 -18.75
N GLN A 143 23.70 1.29 -17.55
CA GLN A 143 22.67 0.94 -16.58
C GLN A 143 21.48 1.90 -16.66
N ARG A 144 20.27 1.38 -16.44
CA ARG A 144 19.03 2.17 -16.35
C ARG A 144 18.96 2.92 -15.01
N CYS A 145 18.14 3.98 -14.94
CA CYS A 145 17.85 4.70 -13.69
C CYS A 145 17.58 3.72 -12.53
N VAL A 146 18.02 4.10 -11.32
CA VAL A 146 17.94 3.27 -10.10
C VAL A 146 16.51 2.77 -9.84
N GLU A 147 15.51 3.60 -10.15
CA GLU A 147 14.10 3.26 -10.08
C GLU A 147 13.61 2.69 -11.42
N GLY A 148 13.11 1.46 -11.39
CA GLY A 148 12.53 0.82 -12.57
C GLY A 148 11.30 1.55 -13.10
N ILE A 149 11.22 1.69 -14.42
CA ILE A 149 10.14 2.38 -15.14
C ILE A 149 8.72 1.88 -14.78
N VAL A 150 8.57 0.61 -14.40
CA VAL A 150 7.29 0.06 -13.91
C VAL A 150 6.84 0.75 -12.61
N SER A 151 7.77 1.00 -11.69
CA SER A 151 7.49 1.72 -10.44
C SER A 151 7.12 3.18 -10.71
N VAL A 152 7.81 3.81 -11.67
CA VAL A 152 7.49 5.17 -12.15
C VAL A 152 6.07 5.22 -12.71
N ALA A 153 5.74 4.33 -13.65
CA ALA A 153 4.42 4.25 -14.25
C ALA A 153 3.31 3.98 -13.20
N SER A 154 3.61 3.17 -12.18
CA SER A 154 2.68 2.95 -11.05
C SER A 154 2.47 4.22 -10.23
N ALA A 155 3.54 4.94 -9.89
CA ALA A 155 3.47 6.20 -9.15
C ALA A 155 2.67 7.26 -9.93
N LEU A 156 2.90 7.40 -11.24
CA LEU A 156 2.14 8.31 -12.10
C LEU A 156 0.65 7.93 -12.15
N ARG A 157 0.32 6.65 -12.31
CA ARG A 157 -1.08 6.18 -12.29
C ARG A 157 -1.80 6.59 -11.01
N GLU A 158 -1.16 6.35 -9.87
CA GLU A 158 -1.74 6.69 -8.57
C GLU A 158 -1.88 8.20 -8.38
N PHE A 159 -0.89 8.98 -8.80
CA PHE A 159 -0.95 10.43 -8.75
C PHE A 159 -2.06 11.00 -9.63
N TYR A 160 -2.16 10.60 -10.89
CA TYR A 160 -3.22 11.11 -11.77
C TYR A 160 -4.60 10.64 -11.33
N LYS A 161 -4.70 9.49 -10.66
CA LYS A 161 -5.94 9.08 -9.99
C LYS A 161 -6.28 10.00 -8.83
N TYR A 162 -5.29 10.40 -8.03
CA TYR A 162 -5.44 11.37 -6.95
C TYR A 162 -5.76 12.77 -7.48
N ALA A 163 -5.15 13.21 -8.58
CA ALA A 163 -5.32 14.55 -9.14
C ALA A 163 -6.73 14.80 -9.73
N ARG A 164 -7.41 13.75 -10.21
CA ARG A 164 -8.77 13.83 -10.79
C ARG A 164 -9.82 14.44 -9.86
N GLN A 165 -9.60 14.44 -8.55
CA GLN A 165 -10.53 15.06 -7.60
C GLN A 165 -10.41 16.60 -7.55
N TYR A 166 -9.28 17.16 -7.99
CA TYR A 166 -9.02 18.60 -7.99
C TYR A 166 -9.11 19.21 -9.39
N ALA A 167 -9.12 18.39 -10.43
CA ALA A 167 -9.26 18.83 -11.81
C ALA A 167 -10.05 17.81 -12.64
N PRO A 168 -11.00 18.26 -13.49
CA PRO A 168 -11.86 17.38 -14.29
C PRO A 168 -11.12 16.61 -15.39
N ALA A 169 -9.83 16.90 -15.64
CA ALA A 169 -9.06 16.26 -16.70
C ALA A 169 -8.81 14.77 -16.42
N LYS A 170 -9.39 13.90 -17.26
CA LYS A 170 -9.14 12.44 -17.23
C LYS A 170 -7.84 12.12 -17.98
N ILE A 171 -6.71 12.24 -17.29
CA ILE A 171 -5.43 11.77 -17.83
C ILE A 171 -5.39 10.24 -17.77
N SER A 172 -5.13 9.60 -18.91
CA SER A 172 -4.88 8.17 -19.00
C SER A 172 -3.37 7.95 -18.97
N VAL A 173 -2.89 7.16 -18.00
CA VAL A 173 -1.46 6.84 -17.91
C VAL A 173 -1.23 5.53 -18.65
N PRO A 174 -0.56 5.55 -19.82
CA PRO A 174 -0.36 4.35 -20.62
C PRO A 174 0.43 3.29 -19.84
N ARG A 175 0.08 2.03 -20.08
CA ARG A 175 0.91 0.91 -19.61
C ARG A 175 2.21 0.96 -20.38
N TYR A 176 3.32 1.12 -19.67
CA TYR A 176 4.62 0.90 -20.24
C TYR A 176 4.75 -0.60 -20.58
N ARG A 177 4.73 -0.93 -21.88
CA ARG A 177 5.24 -2.21 -22.37
C ARG A 177 6.69 -1.94 -22.76
N LEU A 178 7.64 -2.72 -22.24
CA LEU A 178 8.89 -2.82 -22.97
C LEU A 178 8.49 -3.31 -24.36
N ALA A 179 8.74 -2.49 -25.39
CA ALA A 179 8.94 -3.08 -26.70
C ALA A 179 9.94 -4.21 -26.46
N ALA A 180 9.57 -5.43 -26.80
CA ALA A 180 10.55 -6.48 -26.95
C ALA A 180 11.53 -5.89 -27.96
N ALA A 181 12.63 -5.30 -27.48
CA ALA A 181 13.79 -5.15 -28.31
C ALA A 181 13.99 -6.55 -28.85
N SER A 182 14.01 -6.66 -30.17
CA SER A 182 14.46 -7.85 -30.87
C SER A 182 15.90 -8.10 -30.44
N THR A 183 16.11 -8.57 -29.21
CA THR A 183 17.25 -9.38 -28.87
C THR A 183 17.04 -10.60 -29.73
N ALA A 184 17.83 -10.64 -30.79
CA ALA A 184 18.20 -11.86 -31.48
C ALA A 184 18.26 -13.00 -30.47
N GLN A 185 17.79 -14.16 -30.91
CA GLN A 185 17.96 -15.43 -30.24
C GLN A 185 19.44 -15.60 -29.87
N GLU A 186 19.82 -15.24 -28.65
CA GLU A 186 21.09 -15.61 -28.05
C GLU A 186 20.79 -16.29 -26.71
N GLU A 187 20.68 -17.61 -26.83
CA GLU A 187 21.07 -18.63 -25.87
C GLU A 187 20.47 -18.58 -24.46
N THR A 188 19.25 -19.12 -24.35
CA THR A 188 18.63 -19.64 -23.12
C THR A 188 19.40 -20.81 -22.46
N SER A 189 20.64 -21.07 -22.86
CA SER A 189 21.45 -22.24 -22.44
C SER A 189 22.41 -21.95 -21.26
N SER A 190 22.82 -20.69 -21.05
CA SER A 190 23.92 -20.37 -20.12
C SER A 190 23.50 -20.31 -18.63
N ASP A 191 22.36 -19.70 -18.30
CA ASP A 191 21.92 -19.51 -16.91
C ASP A 191 21.51 -20.85 -16.23
N GLY A 192 20.96 -21.81 -16.99
CA GLY A 192 20.58 -23.13 -16.48
C GLY A 192 21.80 -23.95 -16.03
N ALA A 193 22.78 -24.09 -16.92
CA ALA A 193 24.03 -24.80 -16.61
C ALA A 193 24.80 -24.16 -15.44
N LEU A 194 24.78 -22.83 -15.32
CA LEU A 194 25.36 -22.13 -14.16
C LEU A 194 24.62 -22.48 -12.87
N LEU A 195 23.28 -22.52 -12.89
CA LEU A 195 22.46 -22.86 -11.72
C LEU A 195 22.61 -24.33 -11.32
N ASP A 196 22.71 -25.25 -12.27
CA ASP A 196 23.00 -26.67 -12.01
C ASP A 196 24.36 -26.83 -11.33
N ARG A 197 25.42 -26.24 -11.93
CA ARG A 197 26.76 -26.25 -11.34
C ARG A 197 26.80 -25.61 -9.96
N TYR A 198 26.06 -24.51 -9.75
CA TYR A 198 25.92 -23.88 -8.45
C TYR A 198 25.23 -24.80 -7.44
N PHE A 199 24.16 -25.48 -7.85
CA PHE A 199 23.40 -26.37 -6.99
C PHE A 199 24.21 -27.60 -6.57
N GLU A 200 24.94 -28.21 -7.51
CA GLU A 200 25.88 -29.30 -7.24
C GLU A 200 26.96 -28.87 -6.24
N CYS A 201 27.52 -27.66 -6.40
CA CYS A 201 28.51 -27.12 -5.45
C CYS A 201 27.89 -26.79 -4.09
N LEU A 202 26.60 -26.42 -4.04
CA LEU A 202 25.90 -26.11 -2.80
C LEU A 202 25.61 -27.40 -1.98
N ILE A 203 25.24 -28.48 -2.65
CA ILE A 203 24.97 -29.80 -2.05
C ILE A 203 26.28 -30.55 -1.75
N GLY A 204 27.25 -30.51 -2.66
CA GLY A 204 28.51 -31.25 -2.56
C GLY A 204 29.47 -30.69 -1.51
N ASN A 205 30.25 -31.56 -0.86
CA ASN A 205 31.32 -31.19 0.09
C ASN A 205 32.60 -30.70 -0.63
N SER A 206 32.47 -29.95 -1.72
CA SER A 206 33.62 -29.53 -2.53
C SER A 206 34.35 -28.33 -1.93
N ASN A 207 35.69 -28.44 -1.86
CA ASN A 207 36.62 -27.42 -1.37
C ASN A 207 36.81 -26.30 -2.40
N PHE A 208 35.78 -25.50 -2.68
CA PHE A 208 35.92 -24.29 -3.50
C PHE A 208 36.18 -23.05 -2.64
N SER A 209 37.04 -22.17 -3.14
CA SER A 209 37.40 -20.90 -2.50
C SER A 209 36.16 -19.99 -2.41
N ILE A 210 35.66 -19.77 -1.19
CA ILE A 210 34.53 -18.86 -0.94
C ILE A 210 35.08 -17.46 -0.74
N ARG A 211 34.79 -16.53 -1.65
CA ARG A 211 35.33 -15.16 -1.59
C ARG A 211 34.83 -14.35 -0.38
N ARG A 212 33.67 -14.67 0.20
CA ARG A 212 33.11 -14.05 1.43
C ARG A 212 32.00 -14.92 2.05
N ARG A 213 32.05 -15.21 3.36
CA ARG A 213 30.88 -15.69 4.12
C ARG A 213 30.09 -14.49 4.65
N PHE A 214 28.84 -14.34 4.23
CA PHE A 214 27.93 -13.37 4.84
C PHE A 214 26.94 -14.10 5.77
N GLY A 215 27.19 -14.09 7.08
CA GLY A 215 26.22 -14.56 8.10
C GLY A 215 26.33 -16.04 8.53
N ARG A 216 25.62 -16.38 9.62
CA ARG A 216 25.64 -17.68 10.32
C ARG A 216 24.37 -18.53 10.05
N ALA A 217 23.92 -18.63 8.80
CA ALA A 217 22.80 -19.54 8.48
C ALA A 217 23.31 -20.98 8.39
N SER A 218 22.52 -21.97 8.83
CA SER A 218 22.88 -23.37 8.66
C SER A 218 22.88 -23.75 7.17
N ARG A 219 23.83 -24.61 6.78
CA ARG A 219 23.96 -25.10 5.40
C ARG A 219 22.66 -25.74 4.90
N HIS A 220 21.99 -26.52 5.75
CA HIS A 220 20.70 -27.13 5.44
C HIS A 220 19.61 -26.09 5.10
N LYS A 221 19.55 -24.94 5.79
CA LYS A 221 18.62 -23.85 5.46
C LYS A 221 18.94 -23.19 4.12
N GLN A 222 20.23 -23.09 3.76
CA GLN A 222 20.67 -22.53 2.48
C GLN A 222 20.31 -23.46 1.31
N ILE A 223 20.62 -24.76 1.43
CA ILE A 223 20.26 -25.78 0.43
C ILE A 223 18.75 -25.82 0.25
N PHE A 224 17.99 -25.95 1.34
CA PHE A 224 16.54 -26.00 1.32
C PHE A 224 15.92 -24.77 0.62
N LEU A 225 16.33 -23.55 1.01
CA LEU A 225 15.80 -22.32 0.42
C LEU A 225 16.15 -22.19 -1.08
N PHE A 226 17.39 -22.52 -1.45
CA PHE A 226 17.82 -22.47 -2.84
C PHE A 226 17.08 -23.51 -3.68
N ALA A 227 17.00 -24.76 -3.21
CA ALA A 227 16.26 -25.85 -3.86
C ALA A 227 14.77 -25.49 -4.04
N THR A 228 14.15 -24.87 -3.03
CA THR A 228 12.75 -24.41 -3.11
C THR A 228 12.56 -23.41 -4.24
N CYS A 229 13.51 -22.48 -4.42
CA CYS A 229 13.43 -21.52 -5.52
C CYS A 229 13.76 -22.17 -6.86
N TYR A 230 14.81 -22.99 -6.91
CA TYR A 230 15.41 -23.49 -8.13
C TYR A 230 14.67 -24.70 -8.71
N LEU A 231 14.39 -25.73 -7.92
CA LEU A 231 13.72 -26.95 -8.39
C LEU A 231 12.22 -26.73 -8.56
N LEU A 232 11.58 -26.07 -7.58
CA LEU A 232 10.13 -25.80 -7.63
C LEU A 232 9.78 -24.53 -8.41
N LYS A 233 10.78 -23.82 -8.95
CA LYS A 233 10.61 -22.57 -9.72
C LYS A 233 9.78 -21.51 -8.98
N VAL A 234 9.95 -21.41 -7.66
CA VAL A 234 9.23 -20.43 -6.82
C VAL A 234 10.08 -19.17 -6.67
N PRO A 235 9.60 -17.98 -7.07
CA PRO A 235 10.36 -16.75 -6.89
C PRO A 235 10.66 -16.46 -5.41
N PHE A 236 11.90 -16.11 -5.07
CA PHE A 236 12.27 -15.74 -3.69
C PHE A 236 11.40 -14.59 -3.14
N ALA A 237 10.98 -13.65 -3.98
CA ALA A 237 10.09 -12.56 -3.60
C ALA A 237 8.74 -13.07 -3.06
N MET A 238 8.21 -14.16 -3.64
CA MET A 238 6.99 -14.81 -3.20
C MET A 238 7.19 -15.48 -1.83
N LEU A 239 8.25 -16.28 -1.67
CA LEU A 239 8.60 -16.91 -0.38
C LEU A 239 8.79 -15.86 0.74
N SER A 240 9.41 -14.73 0.42
CA SER A 240 9.60 -13.63 1.36
C SER A 240 8.29 -12.91 1.73
N LYS A 241 7.30 -12.85 0.82
CA LYS A 241 5.96 -12.33 1.15
C LYS A 241 5.21 -13.32 2.05
N CYS A 242 5.27 -14.62 1.71
CA CYS A 242 4.56 -15.72 2.37
C CYS A 242 5.21 -16.22 3.67
N THR A 243 6.31 -15.63 4.14
CA THR A 243 7.13 -16.20 5.24
C THR A 243 6.34 -16.59 6.50
N ARG A 244 5.28 -15.84 6.86
CA ARG A 244 4.43 -16.15 8.03
C ARG A 244 3.55 -17.38 7.87
N TYR A 245 3.31 -17.81 6.64
CA TYR A 245 2.45 -18.94 6.29
C TYR A 245 3.23 -20.06 5.59
N PHE A 246 4.55 -19.86 5.39
CA PHE A 246 5.41 -20.88 4.81
C PHE A 246 5.91 -21.81 5.92
N SER A 247 5.15 -22.86 6.13
CA SER A 247 5.31 -23.90 7.16
C SER A 247 5.46 -25.28 6.52
N MET A 248 5.69 -26.30 7.34
CA MET A 248 5.68 -27.69 6.84
C MET A 248 4.29 -28.10 6.33
N SER A 249 3.22 -27.60 6.92
CA SER A 249 1.84 -27.77 6.42
C SER A 249 1.58 -27.13 5.05
N SER A 250 2.54 -26.38 4.48
CA SER A 250 2.49 -25.92 3.08
C SER A 250 2.75 -27.04 2.08
N PHE A 251 3.30 -28.17 2.52
CA PHE A 251 3.49 -29.37 1.73
C PHE A 251 2.38 -30.36 2.04
N SER A 252 1.69 -30.84 1.01
CA SER A 252 0.56 -31.75 1.17
C SER A 252 0.57 -32.83 0.11
N GLU A 253 0.13 -34.01 0.50
CA GLU A 253 -0.12 -35.13 -0.39
C GLU A 253 -1.47 -34.99 -1.08
N THR A 254 -1.51 -35.35 -2.35
CA THR A 254 -2.72 -35.53 -3.14
C THR A 254 -2.63 -36.88 -3.87
N PRO A 255 -3.72 -37.36 -4.49
CA PRO A 255 -3.68 -38.62 -5.26
C PRO A 255 -2.64 -38.65 -6.39
N GLN A 256 -2.15 -37.49 -6.83
CA GLN A 256 -1.16 -37.33 -7.89
C GLN A 256 0.27 -37.16 -7.37
N GLY A 257 0.48 -37.22 -6.05
CA GLY A 257 1.78 -37.06 -5.38
C GLY A 257 1.83 -35.86 -4.44
N TRP A 258 3.05 -35.43 -4.10
CA TRP A 258 3.29 -34.35 -3.15
C TRP A 258 3.42 -32.98 -3.82
N TYR A 259 2.85 -31.96 -3.18
CA TYR A 259 2.81 -30.60 -3.71
C TYR A 259 3.17 -29.56 -2.65
N LEU A 260 3.82 -28.49 -3.08
CA LEU A 260 4.00 -27.26 -2.32
C LEU A 260 2.88 -26.28 -2.70
N ARG A 261 2.16 -25.81 -1.70
CA ARG A 261 1.14 -24.76 -1.81
C ARG A 261 1.53 -23.56 -0.95
N LEU A 262 1.72 -22.42 -1.61
CA LEU A 262 1.98 -21.14 -0.97
C LEU A 262 0.90 -20.15 -1.37
N SER A 263 0.41 -19.37 -0.42
CA SER A 263 -0.57 -18.31 -0.69
C SER A 263 -0.15 -16.99 -0.03
N ASN A 264 -0.40 -15.89 -0.72
CA ASN A 264 -0.47 -14.55 -0.15
C ASN A 264 -1.76 -13.86 -0.62
N ASP A 265 -1.98 -12.61 -0.20
CA ASP A 265 -3.19 -11.83 -0.51
C ASP A 265 -3.44 -11.56 -2.03
N GLU A 266 -2.45 -11.85 -2.90
CA GLU A 266 -2.45 -11.51 -4.33
C GLU A 266 -2.24 -12.74 -5.25
N GLU A 267 -1.45 -13.73 -4.80
CA GLU A 267 -0.91 -14.83 -5.62
C GLU A 267 -0.94 -16.16 -4.85
N VAL A 268 -1.25 -17.24 -5.56
CA VAL A 268 -1.13 -18.62 -5.06
C VAL A 268 -0.15 -19.37 -5.94
N VAL A 269 0.82 -20.03 -5.33
CA VAL A 269 1.79 -20.89 -6.01
C VAL A 269 1.50 -22.33 -5.64
N PHE A 270 1.33 -23.17 -6.65
CA PHE A 270 1.15 -24.61 -6.53
C PHE A 270 2.20 -25.31 -7.40
N ARG A 271 2.99 -26.20 -6.82
CA ARG A 271 4.12 -26.88 -7.50
C ARG A 271 4.19 -28.32 -7.04
N GLY A 272 4.19 -29.28 -7.96
CA GLY A 272 4.52 -30.67 -7.64
C GLY A 272 5.97 -30.77 -7.20
N LEU A 273 6.26 -31.68 -6.27
CA LEU A 273 7.61 -31.93 -5.78
C LEU A 273 8.31 -32.94 -6.70
N PRO A 274 9.40 -32.58 -7.39
CA PRO A 274 10.25 -33.55 -8.06
C PRO A 274 10.94 -34.46 -7.04
N ASP A 275 11.27 -35.69 -7.43
CA ASP A 275 11.94 -36.67 -6.56
C ASP A 275 13.22 -36.12 -5.92
N GLY A 276 14.03 -35.40 -6.70
CA GLY A 276 15.25 -34.75 -6.21
C GLY A 276 15.01 -33.69 -5.13
N TYR A 277 13.81 -33.10 -5.07
CA TYR A 277 13.44 -32.16 -4.01
C TYR A 277 12.95 -32.87 -2.74
N VAL A 278 12.29 -34.03 -2.87
CA VAL A 278 11.75 -34.79 -1.71
C VAL A 278 12.87 -35.17 -0.75
N ASN A 279 14.02 -35.64 -1.27
CA ASN A 279 15.18 -35.98 -0.44
C ASN A 279 15.69 -34.77 0.35
N ILE A 280 15.80 -33.61 -0.31
CA ILE A 280 16.24 -32.36 0.33
C ILE A 280 15.26 -31.91 1.43
N LEU A 281 13.96 -32.08 1.18
CA LEU A 281 12.93 -31.77 2.17
C LEU A 281 13.05 -32.68 3.41
N LEU A 282 13.25 -33.98 3.21
CA LEU A 282 13.41 -34.94 4.32
C LEU A 282 14.70 -34.68 5.12
N GLU A 283 15.83 -34.43 4.45
CA GLU A 283 17.09 -34.07 5.12
C GLU A 283 16.96 -32.78 5.93
N PHE A 284 16.31 -31.76 5.37
CA PHE A 284 16.06 -30.50 6.07
C PHE A 284 15.17 -30.70 7.30
N ARG A 285 14.16 -31.56 7.20
CA ARG A 285 13.27 -31.91 8.33
C ARG A 285 14.03 -32.64 9.44
N ALA A 286 14.84 -33.63 9.09
CA ALA A 286 15.66 -34.35 10.06
C ALA A 286 16.59 -33.40 10.84
N CYS A 287 17.17 -32.39 10.15
CA CYS A 287 17.99 -31.36 10.80
C CYS A 287 17.20 -30.44 11.74
N CYS A 288 15.89 -30.34 11.57
CA CYS A 288 14.99 -29.60 12.46
C CYS A 288 14.39 -30.49 13.56
N GLY A 289 14.81 -31.76 13.67
CA GLY A 289 14.26 -32.73 14.62
C GLY A 289 12.89 -33.27 14.23
N LEU A 290 12.48 -33.10 12.96
CA LEU A 290 11.21 -33.58 12.41
C LEU A 290 11.45 -34.84 11.56
N ASN A 291 10.58 -35.83 11.68
CA ASN A 291 10.70 -37.10 10.97
C ASN A 291 9.60 -37.27 9.92
N GLY A 292 9.88 -38.07 8.89
CA GLY A 292 8.92 -38.43 7.84
C GLY A 292 8.49 -37.25 6.96
N MET A 293 7.43 -37.44 6.18
CA MET A 293 6.86 -36.38 5.34
C MET A 293 6.07 -35.35 6.15
N PRO A 294 5.91 -34.10 5.65
CA PRO A 294 5.17 -33.05 6.36
C PRO A 294 3.72 -33.39 6.69
N GLY A 295 3.33 -33.16 7.95
CA GLY A 295 1.96 -33.29 8.42
C GLY A 295 1.14 -32.00 8.28
N PRO A 296 -0.20 -32.09 8.20
CA PRO A 296 -1.09 -30.93 8.04
C PRO A 296 -1.13 -30.01 9.28
N ASN A 297 -0.76 -30.52 10.45
CA ASN A 297 -0.77 -29.77 11.71
C ASN A 297 0.54 -29.04 12.00
N GLU A 298 1.56 -29.20 11.15
CA GLU A 298 2.86 -28.54 11.30
C GLU A 298 2.81 -27.10 10.74
N ILE A 299 2.02 -26.25 11.40
CA ILE A 299 1.71 -24.87 10.96
C ILE A 299 2.79 -23.84 11.33
N GLU A 300 3.80 -24.24 12.10
CA GLU A 300 4.88 -23.36 12.52
C GLU A 300 5.71 -22.87 11.31
N PRO A 301 5.97 -21.56 11.19
CA PRO A 301 6.75 -21.01 10.08
C PRO A 301 8.17 -21.58 10.03
N ILE A 302 8.62 -22.04 8.86
CA ILE A 302 9.98 -22.56 8.64
C ILE A 302 11.04 -21.48 8.94
N PHE A 303 10.69 -20.22 8.73
CA PHE A 303 11.52 -19.06 9.06
C PHE A 303 10.74 -18.11 9.98
N GLU A 304 11.34 -17.77 11.12
CA GLU A 304 10.74 -16.92 12.16
C GLU A 304 10.30 -15.53 11.66
N SER A 305 10.96 -14.99 10.63
CA SER A 305 10.63 -13.68 10.10
C SER A 305 11.09 -13.48 8.66
N ARG A 306 10.53 -12.44 8.02
CA ARG A 306 10.99 -11.97 6.70
C ARG A 306 12.46 -11.55 6.71
N ALA A 307 13.00 -11.11 7.85
CA ALA A 307 14.41 -10.79 7.98
C ALA A 307 15.26 -12.08 8.01
N ALA A 308 14.81 -13.11 8.72
CA ALA A 308 15.49 -14.41 8.81
C ALA A 308 15.65 -15.07 7.43
N ILE A 309 14.57 -15.21 6.65
CA ILE A 309 14.63 -15.80 5.31
C ILE A 309 15.53 -14.99 4.35
N LYS A 310 15.52 -13.65 4.46
CA LYS A 310 16.41 -12.77 3.69
C LYS A 310 17.86 -12.92 4.09
N ASN A 311 18.15 -13.12 5.37
CA ASN A 311 19.50 -13.36 5.85
C ASN A 311 20.03 -14.70 5.34
N VAL A 312 19.20 -15.75 5.32
CA VAL A 312 19.57 -17.04 4.69
C VAL A 312 19.86 -16.86 3.21
N PHE A 313 18.99 -16.17 2.46
CA PHE A 313 19.22 -15.94 1.03
C PHE A 313 20.47 -15.11 0.73
N LYS A 314 20.75 -14.09 1.55
CA LYS A 314 21.99 -13.28 1.44
C LYS A 314 23.24 -14.04 1.85
N SER A 315 23.09 -15.09 2.67
CA SER A 315 24.21 -15.93 3.13
C SER A 315 24.60 -17.03 2.14
N LEU A 316 23.87 -17.17 1.03
CA LEU A 316 24.22 -18.09 -0.05
C LEU A 316 25.67 -17.83 -0.52
N PRO A 317 26.48 -18.88 -0.70
CA PRO A 317 27.88 -18.75 -1.08
C PRO A 317 28.03 -18.09 -2.45
N VAL A 318 29.11 -17.34 -2.63
CA VAL A 318 29.52 -16.82 -3.93
C VAL A 318 30.75 -17.60 -4.35
N PHE A 319 30.61 -18.41 -5.40
CA PHE A 319 31.70 -19.21 -5.96
C PHE A 319 32.49 -18.41 -7.00
N ASP A 320 33.76 -18.75 -7.21
CA ASP A 320 34.66 -18.01 -8.12
C ASP A 320 34.21 -17.99 -9.59
N PHE A 321 33.47 -19.00 -10.03
CA PHE A 321 32.95 -19.07 -11.40
C PHE A 321 31.77 -18.11 -11.65
N MET A 322 31.34 -17.36 -10.63
CA MET A 322 30.21 -16.44 -10.72
C MET A 322 30.68 -15.02 -11.06
N SER A 323 30.18 -14.48 -12.18
CA SER A 323 30.34 -13.07 -12.56
C SER A 323 29.28 -12.15 -11.97
N GLU A 324 28.11 -12.70 -11.60
CA GLU A 324 26.95 -11.98 -11.07
C GLU A 324 26.41 -12.64 -9.78
N ALA A 325 25.57 -11.92 -9.03
CA ALA A 325 24.96 -12.48 -7.82
C ALA A 325 23.93 -13.58 -8.16
N ILE A 326 23.99 -14.73 -7.48
CA ILE A 326 23.13 -15.91 -7.76
C ILE A 326 21.63 -15.58 -7.81
N GLY A 327 21.19 -14.63 -6.99
CA GLY A 327 19.79 -14.19 -6.96
C GLY A 327 19.32 -13.46 -8.23
N GLN A 328 20.23 -12.90 -9.05
CA GLN A 328 19.88 -12.37 -10.38
C GLN A 328 19.67 -13.50 -11.38
N CYS A 329 20.64 -14.43 -11.50
CA CYS A 329 20.53 -15.61 -12.37
C CYS A 329 19.25 -16.40 -12.07
N LEU A 330 19.01 -16.69 -10.78
CA LEU A 330 17.82 -17.41 -10.32
C LEU A 330 16.51 -16.69 -10.70
N ARG A 331 16.47 -15.35 -10.63
CA ARG A 331 15.29 -14.58 -11.04
C ARG A 331 15.04 -14.62 -12.54
N ARG A 332 16.10 -14.50 -13.37
CA ARG A 332 15.99 -14.60 -14.83
C ARG A 332 15.48 -15.98 -15.23
N PHE A 333 16.15 -17.02 -14.73
CA PHE A 333 15.81 -18.41 -15.00
C PHE A 333 14.37 -18.76 -14.59
N ILE A 334 13.91 -18.39 -13.38
CA ILE A 334 12.53 -18.65 -12.96
C ILE A 334 11.53 -17.86 -13.80
N SER A 335 11.86 -16.61 -14.17
CA SER A 335 11.01 -15.80 -15.04
C SER A 335 10.83 -16.47 -16.41
N ASP A 336 11.90 -17.00 -17.00
CA ASP A 336 11.84 -17.62 -18.33
C ASP A 336 11.20 -19.01 -18.27
N ALA A 337 11.49 -19.82 -17.25
CA ALA A 337 10.80 -21.09 -17.02
C ALA A 337 9.28 -20.92 -16.88
N ASN A 338 8.82 -19.86 -16.21
CA ASN A 338 7.40 -19.56 -16.08
C ASN A 338 6.77 -18.99 -17.38
N LYS A 339 7.57 -18.46 -18.33
CA LYS A 339 7.09 -18.01 -19.65
C LYS A 339 6.98 -19.15 -20.66
N SER A 340 7.91 -20.12 -20.60
CA SER A 340 8.02 -21.23 -21.55
C SER A 340 7.15 -22.45 -21.21
N ALA A 341 6.53 -22.47 -20.03
CA ALA A 341 5.52 -23.48 -19.72
C ALA A 341 4.31 -23.28 -20.68
N PRO A 342 3.86 -24.33 -21.40
CA PRO A 342 2.64 -24.22 -22.23
C PRO A 342 1.54 -23.71 -21.32
N ALA A 343 0.86 -22.63 -21.73
CA ALA A 343 -0.15 -21.90 -20.98
C ALA A 343 -0.80 -22.82 -19.94
N VAL A 344 -0.24 -22.81 -18.72
CA VAL A 344 -0.59 -23.78 -17.69
C VAL A 344 -2.09 -23.66 -17.57
N LEU A 345 -2.75 -24.80 -17.86
CA LEU A 345 -4.19 -24.97 -17.93
C LEU A 345 -4.92 -23.83 -17.24
N LEU A 346 -5.59 -23.04 -18.09
CA LEU A 346 -6.53 -22.00 -17.71
C LEU A 346 -7.23 -22.37 -16.41
N VAL A 347 -7.27 -21.36 -15.54
CA VAL A 347 -7.83 -21.20 -14.20
C VAL A 347 -9.33 -21.63 -14.06
N SER A 348 -9.87 -22.43 -14.98
CA SER A 348 -11.30 -22.71 -15.13
C SER A 348 -11.81 -24.01 -14.51
N VAL A 349 -10.98 -24.87 -13.88
CA VAL A 349 -11.50 -26.08 -13.22
C VAL A 349 -10.81 -26.33 -11.87
N LEU A 350 -11.61 -26.30 -10.80
CA LEU A 350 -11.35 -26.59 -9.37
C LEU A 350 -10.79 -25.44 -8.49
N PRO A 351 -11.22 -25.37 -7.20
CA PRO A 351 -11.76 -24.14 -6.65
C PRO A 351 -10.89 -23.50 -5.54
N HIS A 352 -11.23 -22.23 -5.25
CA HIS A 352 -11.01 -21.47 -4.01
C HIS A 352 -9.80 -20.50 -4.05
N VAL A 353 -9.96 -19.25 -4.51
CA VAL A 353 -10.58 -18.14 -3.72
C VAL A 353 -10.82 -18.57 -2.27
N THR A 354 -9.97 -18.11 -1.35
CA THR A 354 -10.14 -18.44 0.08
C THR A 354 -11.57 -18.14 0.52
N ALA A 355 -12.09 -18.83 1.54
CA ALA A 355 -13.43 -18.50 2.05
C ALA A 355 -13.55 -17.00 2.38
N HIS A 356 -12.45 -16.39 2.84
CA HIS A 356 -12.33 -14.95 3.05
C HIS A 356 -12.45 -14.14 1.75
N ASP A 357 -11.75 -14.51 0.68
CA ASP A 357 -11.80 -13.81 -0.61
C ASP A 357 -13.15 -14.00 -1.32
N ARG A 358 -13.80 -15.16 -1.14
CA ARG A 358 -15.15 -15.40 -1.66
C ARG A 358 -16.15 -14.51 -0.94
N ARG A 359 -16.05 -14.44 0.39
CA ARG A 359 -16.88 -13.56 1.22
C ARG A 359 -16.61 -12.09 0.89
N LYS A 360 -15.35 -11.69 0.70
CA LYS A 360 -14.96 -10.32 0.31
C LYS A 360 -15.45 -9.96 -1.10
N LYS A 361 -15.27 -10.83 -2.09
CA LYS A 361 -15.72 -10.58 -3.47
C LYS A 361 -17.26 -10.58 -3.56
N LYS A 362 -17.93 -11.45 -2.81
CA LYS A 362 -19.39 -11.49 -2.71
C LYS A 362 -19.94 -10.24 -2.04
N SER A 363 -19.41 -9.87 -0.86
CA SER A 363 -19.80 -8.63 -0.16
C SER A 363 -19.54 -7.39 -1.02
N LEU A 364 -18.44 -7.33 -1.76
CA LEU A 364 -18.17 -6.26 -2.73
C LEU A 364 -19.15 -6.26 -3.90
N GLY A 365 -19.59 -7.42 -4.38
CA GLY A 365 -20.62 -7.54 -5.43
C GLY A 365 -22.00 -7.06 -4.96
N VAL A 366 -22.43 -7.48 -3.77
CA VAL A 366 -23.67 -7.00 -3.13
C VAL A 366 -23.59 -5.50 -2.86
N ALA A 367 -22.48 -5.04 -2.28
CA ALA A 367 -22.21 -3.63 -2.05
C ALA A 367 -22.22 -2.81 -3.36
N ALA A 368 -21.70 -3.34 -4.46
CA ALA A 368 -21.75 -2.67 -5.76
C ALA A 368 -23.17 -2.52 -6.28
N GLY A 369 -24.01 -3.55 -6.11
CA GLY A 369 -25.43 -3.50 -6.46
C GLY A 369 -26.18 -2.45 -5.65
N ILE A 370 -26.02 -2.46 -4.33
CA ILE A 370 -26.64 -1.45 -3.43
C ILE A 370 -26.10 -0.05 -3.78
N PHE A 371 -24.80 0.09 -4.00
CA PHE A 371 -24.20 1.38 -4.33
C PHE A 371 -24.71 1.98 -5.65
N ALA A 372 -25.08 1.15 -6.62
CA ALA A 372 -25.56 1.59 -7.93
C ALA A 372 -27.03 2.06 -7.93
N THR A 373 -27.84 1.70 -6.93
CA THR A 373 -29.30 1.95 -6.92
C THR A 373 -29.73 3.26 -6.27
N ARG A 374 -28.82 4.01 -5.65
CA ARG A 374 -29.13 5.35 -5.10
C ARG A 374 -28.13 6.38 -5.59
N GLU A 375 -28.62 7.59 -5.84
CA GLU A 375 -27.75 8.74 -6.12
C GLU A 375 -26.88 9.06 -4.89
N PRO A 376 -25.61 9.50 -5.10
CA PRO A 376 -24.78 9.95 -4.00
C PRO A 376 -25.48 11.11 -3.28
N LEU A 377 -25.61 10.99 -1.95
CA LEU A 377 -26.16 12.01 -1.07
C LEU A 377 -25.17 13.20 -0.97
N CYS A 378 -24.94 13.89 -2.09
CA CYS A 378 -24.10 15.08 -2.18
C CYS A 378 -24.87 16.37 -1.84
N SER A 379 -26.18 16.28 -1.55
CA SER A 379 -27.08 17.44 -1.48
C SER A 379 -27.94 17.54 -0.21
N LEU A 380 -27.79 16.66 0.77
CA LEU A 380 -28.59 16.72 2.01
C LEU A 380 -27.77 17.24 3.20
N GLY A 381 -28.07 18.47 3.63
CA GLY A 381 -27.96 18.91 5.04
C GLY A 381 -26.73 19.73 5.46
N ARG A 382 -27.03 20.98 5.89
CA ARG A 382 -26.31 21.99 6.73
C ARG A 382 -24.80 22.27 6.50
N PRO A 383 -24.32 23.51 6.74
CA PRO A 383 -23.15 24.06 6.05
C PRO A 383 -21.78 23.48 6.43
N HIS A 384 -21.03 23.13 5.37
CA HIS A 384 -19.62 23.41 5.02
C HIS A 384 -18.43 23.26 6.00
N ASN A 385 -18.63 23.05 7.30
CA ASN A 385 -17.53 22.79 8.21
C ASN A 385 -17.40 21.30 8.55
N PRO A 386 -16.17 20.76 8.59
CA PRO A 386 -15.96 19.37 8.98
C PRO A 386 -16.44 19.12 10.42
N PRO A 387 -17.00 17.94 10.72
CA PRO A 387 -17.42 17.62 12.07
C PRO A 387 -16.20 17.54 13.03
N PRO A 388 -16.36 17.91 14.30
CA PRO A 388 -15.33 17.70 15.31
C PRO A 388 -15.21 16.20 15.65
N PRO A 389 -14.04 15.74 16.13
CA PRO A 389 -13.92 14.38 16.66
C PRO A 389 -14.73 14.24 17.95
N LEU A 390 -15.40 13.10 18.11
CA LEU A 390 -16.19 12.82 19.31
C LEU A 390 -15.42 12.07 20.40
N PHE A 391 -14.14 11.74 20.20
CA PHE A 391 -13.28 11.22 21.26
C PHE A 391 -11.79 11.25 20.87
N THR A 392 -10.91 11.26 21.88
CA THR A 392 -9.45 11.29 21.76
C THR A 392 -8.81 9.96 22.20
N TYR A 393 -7.70 9.58 21.56
CA TYR A 393 -6.79 8.50 21.99
C TYR A 393 -5.37 8.84 21.52
N LEU A 394 -4.32 8.39 22.23
CA LEU A 394 -2.95 8.49 21.70
C LEU A 394 -2.81 7.58 20.48
N ARG A 395 -2.31 8.14 19.38
CA ARG A 395 -2.21 7.54 18.04
C ARG A 395 -1.56 6.13 17.98
N ASN A 396 -0.88 5.69 19.03
CA ASN A 396 -0.14 4.43 19.12
C ASN A 396 -0.56 3.51 20.29
N SER A 397 -1.62 3.80 21.04
CA SER A 397 -2.11 2.88 22.08
C SER A 397 -3.17 1.91 21.53
N ALA A 398 -3.16 0.67 22.02
CA ALA A 398 -4.23 -0.30 21.77
C ALA A 398 -5.47 -0.05 22.65
N GLN A 399 -5.30 0.71 23.75
CA GLN A 399 -6.33 1.03 24.72
C GLN A 399 -6.84 2.47 24.53
N LEU A 400 -8.14 2.68 24.78
CA LEU A 400 -8.65 4.01 25.14
C LEU A 400 -7.95 4.41 26.44
N LEU A 401 -7.24 5.54 26.42
CA LEU A 401 -6.42 5.97 27.56
C LEU A 401 -7.22 6.71 28.62
N GLU A 402 -8.35 7.31 28.23
CA GLU A 402 -9.15 8.18 29.08
C GLU A 402 -10.64 7.98 28.78
N LEU A 403 -11.47 8.22 29.80
CA LEU A 403 -12.92 8.29 29.67
C LEU A 403 -13.30 9.41 28.70
N VAL A 404 -14.27 9.14 27.83
CA VAL A 404 -14.90 10.14 26.98
C VAL A 404 -15.75 11.06 27.86
N ASP A 405 -15.39 12.34 27.94
CA ASP A 405 -16.09 13.36 28.73
C ASP A 405 -17.27 13.98 27.94
N LEU A 406 -18.49 13.82 28.45
CA LEU A 406 -19.71 14.34 27.82
C LEU A 406 -19.72 15.87 27.69
N LYS A 407 -19.26 16.59 28.72
CA LYS A 407 -19.28 18.06 28.74
C LYS A 407 -18.34 18.60 27.65
N VAL A 408 -17.12 18.06 27.59
CA VAL A 408 -16.13 18.43 26.56
C VAL A 408 -16.68 18.18 25.15
N LEU A 409 -17.41 17.08 24.96
CA LEU A 409 -18.03 16.80 23.66
C LEU A 409 -19.14 17.76 23.31
N LEU A 410 -20.07 18.02 24.23
CA LEU A 410 -21.15 18.97 23.98
C LEU A 410 -20.58 20.37 23.67
N ASP A 411 -19.54 20.80 24.38
CA ASP A 411 -18.89 22.09 24.12
C ASP A 411 -18.23 22.12 22.73
N ARG A 412 -17.57 21.04 22.29
CA ARG A 412 -17.04 20.95 20.92
C ARG A 412 -18.14 20.96 19.88
N VAL A 413 -19.22 20.20 20.05
CA VAL A 413 -20.30 20.15 19.05
C VAL A 413 -21.01 21.52 18.97
N ARG A 414 -21.20 22.23 20.09
CA ARG A 414 -21.76 23.60 20.11
C ARG A 414 -20.93 24.63 19.35
N GLN A 415 -19.61 24.44 19.23
CA GLN A 415 -18.76 25.30 18.40
C GLN A 415 -19.07 25.16 16.89
N HIS A 416 -19.66 24.03 16.49
CA HIS A 416 -19.97 23.72 15.09
C HIS A 416 -21.47 23.80 14.75
N LEU A 417 -22.36 23.64 15.74
CA LEU A 417 -23.81 23.75 15.59
C LEU A 417 -24.35 24.81 16.55
N THR A 418 -24.96 25.86 16.01
CA THR A 418 -25.51 26.99 16.79
C THR A 418 -26.65 26.59 17.72
N VAL A 419 -27.40 25.53 17.39
CA VAL A 419 -28.45 24.95 18.21
C VAL A 419 -28.33 23.43 18.18
N LEU A 420 -28.31 22.80 19.36
CA LEU A 420 -28.39 21.36 19.53
C LEU A 420 -29.80 20.97 19.95
N SER A 421 -30.42 20.07 19.20
CA SER A 421 -31.70 19.50 19.59
C SER A 421 -31.53 18.50 20.75
N TYR A 422 -32.62 18.18 21.44
CA TYR A 422 -32.62 17.10 22.43
C TYR A 422 -32.16 15.77 21.84
N SER A 423 -32.56 15.49 20.58
CA SER A 423 -32.14 14.31 19.82
C SER A 423 -30.62 14.25 19.63
N ASP A 424 -29.98 15.37 19.30
CA ASP A 424 -28.52 15.43 19.13
C ASP A 424 -27.78 15.13 20.44
N VAL A 425 -28.25 15.73 21.53
CA VAL A 425 -27.67 15.52 22.87
C VAL A 425 -27.82 14.07 23.32
N SER A 426 -29.01 13.50 23.19
CA SER A 426 -29.29 12.10 23.53
C SER A 426 -28.44 11.13 22.71
N THR A 427 -28.27 11.40 21.42
CA THR A 427 -27.40 10.63 20.53
C THR A 427 -25.93 10.66 21.00
N ILE A 428 -25.43 11.83 21.41
CA ILE A 428 -24.07 11.97 21.98
C ILE A 428 -23.96 11.24 23.32
N ILE A 429 -24.99 11.25 24.16
CA ILE A 429 -25.02 10.52 25.43
C ILE A 429 -24.89 9.01 25.18
N ILE A 430 -25.64 8.45 24.23
CA ILE A 430 -25.54 7.02 23.88
C ILE A 430 -24.12 6.68 23.43
N PHE A 431 -23.48 7.54 22.63
CA PHE A 431 -22.09 7.38 22.23
C PHE A 431 -21.14 7.31 23.44
N VAL A 432 -21.26 8.26 24.37
CA VAL A 432 -20.42 8.32 25.58
C VAL A 432 -20.60 7.07 26.43
N ARG A 433 -21.85 6.62 26.64
CA ARG A 433 -22.15 5.40 27.39
C ARG A 433 -21.49 4.17 26.76
N TYR A 434 -21.62 4.02 25.43
CA TYR A 434 -20.99 2.91 24.71
C TYR A 434 -19.46 2.95 24.78
N ALA A 435 -18.87 4.11 24.48
CA ALA A 435 -17.42 4.29 24.41
C ALA A 435 -16.74 4.07 25.77
N ASN A 436 -17.39 4.49 26.87
CA ASN A 436 -16.90 4.29 28.23
C ASN A 436 -17.25 2.93 28.84
N GLY A 437 -18.19 2.21 28.23
CA GLY A 437 -18.60 0.87 28.66
C GLY A 437 -17.59 -0.22 28.28
N ASP A 438 -17.80 -1.42 28.83
CA ASP A 438 -16.86 -2.54 28.67
C ASP A 438 -16.68 -2.96 27.20
N TYR A 439 -17.78 -2.96 26.42
CA TYR A 439 -17.75 -3.25 24.98
C TYR A 439 -16.93 -2.23 24.18
N GLY A 440 -17.04 -0.94 24.50
CA GLY A 440 -16.32 0.13 23.80
C GLY A 440 -14.82 0.14 24.11
N LYS A 441 -14.45 -0.12 25.37
CA LYS A 441 -13.05 -0.14 25.84
C LYS A 441 -12.21 -1.21 25.15
N VAL A 442 -12.80 -2.36 24.80
CA VAL A 442 -12.07 -3.48 24.19
C VAL A 442 -11.90 -3.37 22.68
N ASN A 443 -12.76 -2.62 21.97
CA ASN A 443 -12.74 -2.59 20.50
C ASN A 443 -12.83 -1.17 19.92
N ARG A 444 -11.67 -0.55 19.71
CA ARG A 444 -11.55 0.78 19.09
C ARG A 444 -12.13 0.88 17.67
N TYR A 445 -12.24 -0.22 16.91
CA TYR A 445 -12.79 -0.17 15.55
C TYR A 445 -14.31 0.02 15.60
N LYS A 446 -14.99 -0.65 16.55
CA LYS A 446 -16.41 -0.43 16.85
C LYS A 446 -16.68 1.02 17.27
N VAL A 447 -15.91 1.55 18.22
CA VAL A 447 -16.06 2.95 18.68
C VAL A 447 -15.85 3.94 17.53
N ARG A 448 -14.85 3.73 16.67
CA ARG A 448 -14.63 4.57 15.48
C ARG A 448 -15.71 4.43 14.42
N ALA A 449 -16.36 3.28 14.30
CA ALA A 449 -17.49 3.11 13.39
C ALA A 449 -18.72 3.84 13.95
N PHE A 450 -18.98 3.68 15.26
CA PHE A 450 -20.09 4.33 15.94
C PHE A 450 -19.97 5.85 15.96
N GLU A 451 -18.77 6.39 16.16
CA GLU A 451 -18.51 7.84 16.03
C GLU A 451 -18.90 8.36 14.64
N LYS A 452 -18.63 7.63 13.56
CA LYS A 452 -19.02 8.06 12.21
C LYS A 452 -20.54 8.10 12.06
N LEU A 453 -21.24 7.12 12.63
CA LEU A 453 -22.69 7.09 12.62
C LEU A 453 -23.27 8.26 13.40
N VAL A 454 -22.79 8.48 14.63
CA VAL A 454 -23.24 9.58 15.48
C VAL A 454 -22.99 10.94 14.81
N LEU A 455 -21.80 11.13 14.22
CA LEU A 455 -21.51 12.34 13.46
C LEU A 455 -22.43 12.50 12.25
N TRP A 456 -22.73 11.43 11.52
CA TRP A 456 -23.66 11.49 10.41
C TRP A 456 -25.10 11.81 10.88
N CYS A 457 -25.56 11.18 11.96
CA CYS A 457 -26.86 11.46 12.57
C CYS A 457 -27.00 12.91 12.99
N VAL A 458 -25.98 13.49 13.64
CA VAL A 458 -26.02 14.86 14.17
C VAL A 458 -25.79 15.92 13.09
N PHE A 459 -24.80 15.74 12.22
CA PHE A 459 -24.39 16.79 11.28
C PHE A 459 -25.03 16.69 9.90
N ILE A 460 -25.54 15.53 9.50
CA ILE A 460 -26.09 15.29 8.15
C ILE A 460 -27.58 14.97 8.21
N LYS A 461 -27.97 13.94 8.96
CA LYS A 461 -29.35 13.43 8.94
C LYS A 461 -30.30 14.19 9.86
N GLY A 462 -29.81 14.68 11.01
CA GLY A 462 -30.62 15.31 12.06
C GLY A 462 -31.55 14.32 12.77
N THR A 463 -31.11 13.08 13.00
CA THR A 463 -31.94 12.01 13.59
C THR A 463 -31.31 11.42 14.85
N HIS A 464 -32.14 10.85 15.72
CA HIS A 464 -31.67 10.16 16.91
C HIS A 464 -31.10 8.79 16.53
N VAL A 465 -29.94 8.41 17.07
CA VAL A 465 -29.29 7.15 16.67
C VAL A 465 -30.11 5.90 17.01
N ALA A 466 -30.96 5.95 18.05
CA ALA A 466 -31.84 4.84 18.40
C ALA A 466 -33.09 4.72 17.52
N ASP A 467 -33.39 5.76 16.72
CA ASP A 467 -34.61 5.85 15.91
C ASP A 467 -34.36 5.56 14.42
N LEU A 468 -33.13 5.14 14.09
CA LEU A 468 -32.72 4.85 12.72
C LEU A 468 -33.57 3.73 12.11
N THR A 469 -34.08 3.99 10.91
CA THR A 469 -34.74 2.98 10.08
C THR A 469 -33.73 2.26 9.19
N GLU A 470 -34.10 1.07 8.68
CA GLU A 470 -33.27 0.31 7.73
C GLU A 470 -32.96 1.12 6.45
N ASN A 471 -33.91 1.94 6.00
CA ASN A 471 -33.73 2.83 4.86
C ASN A 471 -32.67 3.91 5.11
N GLU A 472 -32.56 4.40 6.33
CA GLU A 472 -31.56 5.38 6.74
C GLU A 472 -30.19 4.73 6.98
N VAL A 473 -30.17 3.46 7.38
CA VAL A 473 -28.95 2.66 7.41
C VAL A 473 -28.36 2.50 6.01
N LEU A 474 -29.20 2.33 4.98
CA LEU A 474 -28.75 2.37 3.58
C LEU A 474 -28.16 3.74 3.22
N ASP A 475 -28.81 4.85 3.58
CA ASP A 475 -28.27 6.20 3.36
C ASP A 475 -26.88 6.35 4.00
N PHE A 476 -26.73 5.89 5.25
CA PHE A 476 -25.47 5.91 5.96
C PHE A 476 -24.40 5.01 5.30
N PHE A 477 -24.78 3.84 4.77
CA PHE A 477 -23.87 2.99 4.00
C PHE A 477 -23.35 3.70 2.76
N HIS A 478 -24.23 4.34 1.97
CA HIS A 478 -23.84 5.14 0.81
C HIS A 478 -22.88 6.26 1.21
N PHE A 479 -23.19 6.98 2.30
CA PHE A 479 -22.32 8.02 2.84
C PHE A 479 -20.95 7.46 3.26
N CYS A 480 -20.90 6.30 3.90
CA CYS A 480 -19.63 5.67 4.27
C CYS A 480 -18.82 5.16 3.07
N SER A 481 -19.50 4.71 2.01
CA SER A 481 -18.84 4.29 0.77
C SER A 481 -18.32 5.48 -0.02
N SER A 482 -19.02 6.60 -0.07
CA SER A 482 -18.59 7.80 -0.80
C SER A 482 -18.86 9.08 -0.03
N PRO A 483 -18.14 9.33 1.09
CA PRO A 483 -18.32 10.51 1.90
C PRO A 483 -17.81 11.74 1.14
N PRO A 484 -18.37 12.92 1.40
CA PRO A 484 -17.89 14.17 0.82
C PRO A 484 -16.38 14.38 1.05
N LEU A 485 -15.70 15.05 0.12
CA LEU A 485 -14.26 15.30 0.22
C LEU A 485 -13.88 16.01 1.52
N HIS A 486 -14.71 16.94 1.99
CA HIS A 486 -14.47 17.66 3.24
C HIS A 486 -14.67 16.79 4.50
N TRP A 487 -15.15 15.55 4.39
CA TRP A 487 -15.19 14.52 5.45
C TRP A 487 -14.04 13.50 5.34
N CYS A 488 -13.21 13.63 4.31
CA CYS A 488 -12.03 12.79 4.10
C CYS A 488 -10.75 13.58 4.42
N PHE A 489 -9.90 13.05 5.28
CA PHE A 489 -8.58 13.66 5.48
C PHE A 489 -7.59 13.07 4.47
N THR A 490 -6.76 13.96 3.93
CA THR A 490 -5.75 13.64 2.91
C THR A 490 -4.36 13.49 3.49
N SER A 491 -4.11 13.87 4.75
CA SER A 491 -2.82 13.64 5.42
C SER A 491 -3.00 13.39 6.91
N PRO A 492 -2.69 12.18 7.40
CA PRO A 492 -2.53 11.92 8.83
C PRO A 492 -1.49 12.80 9.55
N ALA A 493 -0.65 13.59 8.87
CA ALA A 493 0.28 14.50 9.52
C ALA A 493 -0.39 15.80 10.02
N ALA A 494 -1.52 16.17 9.41
CA ALA A 494 -2.34 17.31 9.84
C ALA A 494 -3.10 17.03 11.14
N VAL A 495 -3.19 15.75 11.53
CA VAL A 495 -3.72 15.32 12.82
C VAL A 495 -2.53 15.21 13.77
N GLY A 496 -2.48 16.11 14.75
CA GLY A 496 -1.44 16.14 15.77
C GLY A 496 -1.40 14.87 16.61
N ALA A 497 -0.74 14.93 17.77
CA ALA A 497 -0.86 13.84 18.75
C ALA A 497 -2.32 13.65 19.21
N ASP A 498 -3.11 14.72 19.16
CA ASP A 498 -4.54 14.77 19.44
C ASP A 498 -5.38 14.84 18.14
N ARG A 499 -6.61 14.34 18.22
CA ARG A 499 -7.56 14.38 17.09
C ARG A 499 -8.22 15.76 16.92
N SER A 500 -7.99 16.69 17.85
CA SER A 500 -8.58 18.04 17.91
C SER A 500 -8.05 19.02 16.85
N SER A 501 -7.07 18.60 16.04
CA SER A 501 -6.54 19.43 14.96
C SER A 501 -7.65 19.87 13.98
N ALA A 502 -7.56 21.10 13.48
CA ALA A 502 -8.46 21.61 12.43
C ALA A 502 -8.47 20.75 11.14
N GLY A 503 -7.43 19.96 10.90
CA GLY A 503 -7.30 19.04 9.76
C GLY A 503 -7.92 17.65 9.96
N TRP A 504 -8.45 17.32 11.15
CA TRP A 504 -9.01 15.99 11.40
C TRP A 504 -10.31 15.77 10.65
N ARG A 505 -10.50 14.56 10.11
CA ARG A 505 -11.76 14.13 9.49
C ARG A 505 -12.11 12.66 9.83
N PRO A 506 -13.39 12.26 9.75
CA PRO A 506 -13.79 10.89 10.13
C PRO A 506 -13.33 9.80 9.17
N PHE A 507 -13.14 10.12 7.88
CA PHE A 507 -12.81 9.13 6.85
C PHE A 507 -11.39 9.29 6.31
N ASN A 508 -10.73 8.16 6.07
CA ASN A 508 -9.53 8.13 5.24
C ASN A 508 -9.94 8.35 3.78
N PHE A 509 -9.18 9.17 3.05
CA PHE A 509 -9.29 9.22 1.60
C PHE A 509 -8.83 7.90 0.98
N LEU A 510 -9.63 7.33 0.08
CA LEU A 510 -9.35 6.06 -0.58
C LEU A 510 -9.45 6.23 -2.10
N LEU A 511 -8.54 5.57 -2.81
CA LEU A 511 -8.37 5.76 -4.24
C LEU A 511 -9.22 4.82 -5.10
N THR A 512 -9.64 3.64 -4.63
CA THR A 512 -10.35 2.65 -5.46
C THR A 512 -11.78 2.47 -5.00
N GLU A 513 -12.72 2.28 -5.94
CA GLU A 513 -14.12 1.96 -5.64
C GLU A 513 -14.26 0.74 -4.74
N ASP A 514 -13.46 -0.30 -4.95
CA ASP A 514 -13.47 -1.47 -4.08
C ASP A 514 -13.05 -1.14 -2.64
N SER A 515 -12.07 -0.25 -2.45
CA SER A 515 -11.68 0.18 -1.10
C SER A 515 -12.78 1.03 -0.45
N LEU A 516 -13.43 1.87 -1.24
CA LEU A 516 -14.55 2.72 -0.83
C LEU A 516 -15.74 1.86 -0.37
N ARG A 517 -16.15 0.88 -1.18
CA ARG A 517 -17.19 -0.10 -0.85
C ARG A 517 -16.83 -0.93 0.37
N LEU A 518 -15.61 -1.48 0.42
CA LEU A 518 -15.13 -2.28 1.55
C LEU A 518 -15.12 -1.48 2.86
N ARG A 519 -14.81 -0.19 2.81
CA ARG A 519 -14.91 0.70 3.97
C ARG A 519 -16.36 0.79 4.47
N GLY A 520 -17.32 0.98 3.56
CA GLY A 520 -18.75 0.99 3.89
C GLY A 520 -19.20 -0.31 4.54
N VAL A 521 -18.85 -1.45 3.93
CA VAL A 521 -19.18 -2.80 4.44
C VAL A 521 -18.67 -2.97 5.88
N ARG A 522 -17.39 -2.69 6.13
CA ARG A 522 -16.80 -2.84 7.46
C ARG A 522 -17.44 -1.92 8.50
N ILE A 523 -17.76 -0.68 8.12
CA ILE A 523 -18.41 0.26 9.05
C ILE A 523 -19.80 -0.24 9.43
N VAL A 524 -20.59 -0.72 8.47
CA VAL A 524 -21.91 -1.32 8.73
C VAL A 524 -21.80 -2.56 9.61
N GLU A 525 -20.86 -3.46 9.34
CA GLU A 525 -20.61 -4.65 10.17
C GLU A 525 -20.30 -4.26 11.63
N TRP A 526 -19.42 -3.27 11.83
CA TRP A 526 -19.09 -2.80 13.18
C TRP A 526 -20.25 -2.07 13.85
N CYS A 527 -21.03 -1.27 13.12
CA CYS A 527 -22.22 -0.61 13.67
C CYS A 527 -23.30 -1.63 14.03
N SER A 528 -23.52 -2.66 13.21
CA SER A 528 -24.41 -3.79 13.55
C SER A 528 -23.98 -4.45 14.85
N SER A 529 -22.68 -4.71 15.03
CA SER A 529 -22.21 -5.26 16.30
C SER A 529 -22.36 -4.30 17.48
N VAL A 530 -22.16 -2.99 17.29
CA VAL A 530 -22.40 -1.97 18.34
C VAL A 530 -23.86 -1.94 18.75
N PHE A 531 -24.80 -1.97 17.81
CA PHE A 531 -26.23 -1.96 18.12
C PHE A 531 -26.67 -3.25 18.81
N GLN A 532 -26.06 -4.39 18.48
CA GLN A 532 -26.31 -5.61 19.24
C GLN A 532 -25.87 -5.44 20.70
N ASP A 533 -24.66 -4.92 20.93
CA ASP A 533 -24.18 -4.62 22.28
C ASP A 533 -25.14 -3.63 23.02
N LEU A 534 -25.69 -2.63 22.32
CA LEU A 534 -26.65 -1.65 22.88
C LEU A 534 -28.02 -2.26 23.21
N VAL A 535 -28.50 -3.22 22.41
CA VAL A 535 -29.72 -4.00 22.68
C VAL A 535 -29.51 -4.87 23.92
N ASP A 536 -28.37 -5.56 24.01
CA ASP A 536 -28.04 -6.40 25.16
C ASP A 536 -27.95 -5.58 26.46
N MET A 537 -27.53 -4.32 26.37
CA MET A 537 -27.52 -3.36 27.49
C MET A 537 -28.89 -2.68 27.75
N SER A 538 -29.95 -3.01 27.00
CA SER A 538 -31.27 -2.36 27.07
C SER A 538 -31.23 -0.84 26.86
N ILE A 539 -30.27 -0.34 26.08
CA ILE A 539 -30.14 1.09 25.73
C ILE A 539 -30.99 1.43 24.50
N VAL A 540 -31.11 0.49 23.56
CA VAL A 540 -31.96 0.59 22.37
C VAL A 540 -32.80 -0.68 22.23
N ASN A 541 -33.94 -0.58 21.54
CA ASN A 541 -34.90 -1.70 21.45
C ASN A 541 -34.60 -2.67 20.31
N PHE A 542 -33.92 -2.22 19.25
CA PHE A 542 -33.66 -3.04 18.07
C PHE A 542 -32.38 -2.62 17.35
N ASN A 543 -31.88 -3.49 16.46
CA ASN A 543 -30.68 -3.26 15.67
C ASN A 543 -31.05 -3.00 14.19
N PRO A 544 -31.04 -1.73 13.72
CA PRO A 544 -31.45 -1.36 12.36
C PRO A 544 -30.46 -1.80 11.28
N PHE A 545 -29.28 -2.30 11.67
CA PHE A 545 -28.26 -2.75 10.74
C PHE A 545 -28.35 -4.24 10.40
N ASN A 546 -29.20 -5.01 11.11
CA ASN A 546 -29.23 -6.46 10.99
C ASN A 546 -29.49 -6.94 9.55
N GLU A 547 -30.51 -6.40 8.88
CA GLU A 547 -30.85 -6.81 7.51
C GLU A 547 -29.70 -6.52 6.54
N LEU A 548 -29.18 -5.29 6.53
CA LEU A 548 -28.09 -4.90 5.64
C LEU A 548 -26.80 -5.69 5.94
N SER A 549 -26.47 -5.87 7.22
CA SER A 549 -25.32 -6.66 7.66
C SER A 549 -25.44 -8.11 7.19
N ASN A 550 -26.63 -8.72 7.34
CA ASN A 550 -26.90 -10.08 6.86
C ASN A 550 -26.82 -10.20 5.33
N LEU A 551 -27.29 -9.19 4.59
CA LEU A 551 -27.16 -9.16 3.13
C LEU A 551 -25.70 -9.08 2.69
N LEU A 552 -24.89 -8.27 3.38
CA LEU A 552 -23.46 -8.11 3.09
C LEU A 552 -22.63 -9.33 3.53
N LEU A 553 -23.03 -10.01 4.61
CA LEU A 553 -22.28 -11.12 5.24
C LEU A 553 -22.77 -12.53 4.85
N SER A 554 -23.95 -12.67 4.23
CA SER A 554 -24.68 -13.95 4.14
C SER A 554 -23.82 -15.16 3.73
N PRO A 555 -23.66 -16.15 4.63
CA PRO A 555 -23.27 -17.51 4.29
C PRO A 555 -24.51 -18.22 3.75
N LYS A 556 -24.53 -18.64 2.48
CA LYS A 556 -25.49 -19.70 2.14
C LYS A 556 -24.94 -21.00 2.73
N ARG A 557 -25.46 -21.37 3.90
CA ARG A 557 -25.52 -22.77 4.32
C ARG A 557 -26.47 -23.47 3.35
N HIS A 558 -25.93 -24.33 2.52
CA HIS A 558 -26.56 -25.58 2.09
C HIS A 558 -25.48 -26.64 2.15
#